data_AF-E9LVX4-F1
#
_entry.id   AF-E9LVX4-F1
#
_cell.length_a   1.000
_cell.length_b   1.000
_cell.length_c   1.000
_cell.angle_alpha   90.00
_cell.angle_beta   90.00
_cell.angle_gamma   90.00
#
_symmetry.space_group_name_H-M   'P 1'
#
loop_
_entity.id
_entity.type
_entity.pdbx_description
1 polymer ?
#
loop_
_entity_poly.entity_id
_entity_poly.type
_entity_poly.pdbx_seq_one_letter_code
_entity_poly.pdbx_strand_id
1 'polypeptide(L)'
;VYLLCLHHPNFECQRDDDDPYVKEELQWSLFSNETFEQCFKLNHPLENTEHYRIYGSSNGLVCISDEILNFDSPIHIWNPSISKFRTPPMSTNINLKFAYVALQFGFYPGVNDYKAVRMMRTNKDALAVEVYSLGTDSWKMIEA
;
A
#
# COMPACT_ATOMS: atom_id res chain seq x y z
N VAL A 1 5.99 -14.04 -14.14
CA VAL A 1 5.50 -13.34 -12.91
C VAL A 1 6.56 -12.32 -12.53
N TYR A 2 6.20 -11.11 -12.10
CA TYR A 2 7.15 -10.06 -11.73
C TYR A 2 7.06 -9.77 -10.23
N LEU A 3 8.19 -9.39 -9.63
CA LEU A 3 8.30 -8.93 -8.25
C LEU A 3 8.31 -7.40 -8.25
N LEU A 4 7.41 -6.78 -7.50
CA LEU A 4 7.43 -5.34 -7.27
C LEU A 4 8.26 -5.05 -6.03
N CYS A 5 9.33 -4.28 -6.18
CA CYS A 5 10.26 -3.97 -5.10
C CYS A 5 10.40 -2.45 -4.91
N LEU A 6 10.46 -2.03 -3.65
CA LEU A 6 10.97 -0.72 -3.24
C LEU A 6 12.42 -0.92 -2.78
N HIS A 7 13.38 -0.24 -3.43
CA HIS A 7 14.80 -0.46 -3.19
C HIS A 7 15.63 0.79 -3.52
N HIS A 8 16.89 0.82 -3.07
CA HIS A 8 17.83 1.87 -3.47
C HIS A 8 18.19 1.79 -4.96
N PRO A 9 18.52 2.93 -5.59
CA PRO A 9 19.06 2.99 -6.94
C PRO A 9 20.26 2.07 -7.17
N ASN A 10 21.13 2.00 -6.17
CA ASN A 10 22.33 1.17 -6.17
C ASN A 10 22.13 -0.04 -5.25
N PHE A 11 22.63 -1.21 -5.66
CA PHE A 11 22.59 -2.42 -4.82
C PHE A 11 23.48 -2.29 -3.57
N GLU A 12 24.53 -1.47 -3.64
CA GLU A 12 25.38 -1.16 -2.50
C GLU A 12 24.80 0.07 -1.77
N CYS A 13 24.23 -0.19 -0.59
CA CYS A 13 23.81 0.85 0.34
C CYS A 13 25.09 1.49 0.93
N GLN A 14 25.55 2.58 0.32
CA GLN A 14 26.59 3.43 0.89
C GLN A 14 25.93 4.29 1.97
N ARG A 15 25.81 3.74 3.18
CA ARG A 15 25.45 4.54 4.36
C ARG A 15 26.64 5.42 4.68
N ASP A 16 26.48 6.71 4.43
CA ASP A 16 27.37 7.72 4.99
C ASP A 16 26.84 8.06 6.38
N ASP A 17 27.35 7.35 7.40
CA ASP A 17 26.91 7.50 8.79
C ASP A 17 27.21 8.92 9.35
N ASP A 18 27.96 9.76 8.61
CA ASP A 18 28.36 11.11 8.99
C ASP A 18 27.39 12.22 8.54
N ASP A 19 26.39 11.93 7.67
CA ASP A 19 25.41 12.93 7.21
C ASP A 19 23.96 12.58 7.67
N PRO A 20 23.46 13.21 8.74
CA PRO A 20 22.10 12.98 9.24
C PRO A 20 20.99 13.49 8.30
N TYR A 21 21.32 14.09 7.17
CA TYR A 21 20.38 14.62 6.18
C TYR A 21 20.42 13.91 4.82
N VAL A 22 21.18 12.82 4.66
CA VAL A 22 21.09 12.01 3.43
C VAL A 22 19.70 11.43 3.32
N LYS A 23 18.90 12.01 2.41
CA LYS A 23 17.65 11.42 1.97
C LYS A 23 17.98 10.17 1.16
N GLU A 24 17.61 9.03 1.72
CA GLU A 24 17.65 7.77 0.99
C GLU A 24 16.62 7.81 -0.14
N GLU A 25 17.05 8.17 -1.34
CA GLU A 25 16.19 8.07 -2.53
C GLU A 25 15.83 6.59 -2.75
N LEU A 26 14.56 6.24 -2.56
CA LEU A 26 14.03 4.91 -2.86
C LEU A 26 13.28 4.92 -4.19
N GLN A 27 13.50 3.89 -5.01
CA GLN A 27 12.82 3.70 -6.28
C GLN A 27 11.99 2.41 -6.30
N TRP A 28 10.93 2.45 -7.09
CA TRP A 28 10.06 1.32 -7.35
C TRP A 28 10.47 0.65 -8.66
N SER A 29 10.69 -0.66 -8.65
CA SER A 29 11.00 -1.40 -9.87
C SER A 29 10.32 -2.76 -9.91
N LEU A 30 10.07 -3.24 -11.12
CA LEU A 30 9.65 -4.60 -11.39
C LEU A 30 10.88 -5.45 -11.72
N PHE A 31 11.02 -6.55 -11.01
CA PHE A 31 12.04 -7.56 -11.24
C PHE A 31 11.42 -8.82 -11.82
N SER A 32 12.16 -9.51 -12.68
CA SER A 32 11.81 -10.86 -13.11
C SER A 32 11.80 -11.78 -11.89
N ASN A 33 10.73 -12.54 -11.68
CA ASN A 33 10.72 -13.53 -10.60
C ASN A 33 11.68 -14.72 -10.86
N GLU A 34 12.10 -14.92 -12.11
CA GLU A 34 12.97 -16.04 -12.49
C GLU A 34 14.44 -15.64 -12.44
N THR A 35 14.78 -14.48 -13.02
CA THR A 35 16.17 -14.01 -13.12
C THR A 35 16.57 -13.02 -12.03
N PHE A 36 15.59 -12.46 -11.30
CA PHE A 36 15.79 -11.34 -10.36
C PHE A 36 16.46 -10.11 -11.00
N GLU A 37 16.40 -10.00 -12.33
CA GLU A 37 16.88 -8.84 -13.06
C GLU A 37 15.80 -7.76 -13.09
N GLN A 38 16.24 -6.50 -12.98
CA GLN A 38 15.34 -5.36 -13.09
C GLN A 38 14.80 -5.25 -14.52
N CYS A 39 13.49 -5.37 -14.68
CA CYS A 39 12.81 -5.27 -15.98
C CYS A 39 12.37 -3.84 -16.26
N PHE A 40 11.78 -3.17 -15.28
CA PHE A 40 11.21 -1.83 -15.45
C PHE A 40 11.34 -1.00 -14.19
N LYS A 41 11.77 0.25 -14.34
CA LYS A 41 11.66 1.27 -13.30
C LYS A 41 10.26 1.87 -13.37
N LEU A 42 9.58 1.98 -12.24
CA LEU A 42 8.26 2.56 -12.11
C LEU A 42 8.37 3.97 -11.55
N ASN A 43 7.61 4.89 -12.13
CA ASN A 43 7.40 6.20 -11.53
C ASN A 43 6.27 6.08 -10.54
N HIS A 44 6.51 6.53 -9.31
CA HIS A 44 5.49 6.54 -8.28
C HIS A 44 4.33 7.45 -8.70
N PRO A 45 3.07 7.07 -8.44
CA PRO A 45 1.91 7.85 -8.86
C PRO A 45 1.85 9.26 -8.24
N LEU A 46 2.57 9.50 -7.15
CA LEU A 46 2.50 10.74 -6.36
C LEU A 46 3.82 11.52 -6.28
N GLU A 47 4.76 11.28 -7.20
CA GLU A 47 6.11 11.89 -7.31
C GLU A 47 7.06 11.65 -6.11
N ASN A 48 6.57 11.62 -4.88
CA ASN A 48 7.32 11.32 -3.67
C ASN A 48 7.09 9.87 -3.20
N THR A 49 8.18 9.11 -3.04
CA THR A 49 8.19 7.69 -2.64
C THR A 49 8.57 7.47 -1.17
N GLU A 50 9.12 8.48 -0.50
CA GLU A 50 9.86 8.34 0.76
C GLU A 50 8.98 7.91 1.95
N HIS A 51 7.66 7.92 1.79
CA HIS A 51 6.72 7.67 2.88
C HIS A 51 5.62 6.65 2.56
N TYR A 52 5.77 5.86 1.49
CA TYR A 52 4.76 4.88 1.09
C TYR A 52 5.21 3.43 1.24
N ARG A 53 4.28 2.57 1.65
CA ARG A 53 4.46 1.12 1.77
C ARG A 53 3.43 0.36 0.92
N ILE A 54 3.83 -0.83 0.45
CA ILE A 54 2.93 -1.79 -0.21
C ILE A 54 2.13 -2.57 0.84
N TYR A 55 0.82 -2.57 0.70
CA TYR A 55 -0.12 -3.34 1.53
C TYR A 55 -0.75 -4.53 0.78
N GLY A 56 -0.29 -4.81 -0.43
CA GLY A 56 -0.67 -5.99 -1.21
C GLY A 56 -0.68 -5.70 -2.69
N SER A 57 -0.61 -6.77 -3.48
CA SER A 57 -0.77 -6.70 -4.93
C SER A 57 -1.59 -7.88 -5.43
N SER A 58 -2.32 -7.68 -6.51
CA SER A 58 -3.11 -8.73 -7.15
C SER A 58 -3.39 -8.35 -8.60
N ASN A 59 -3.09 -9.25 -9.54
CA ASN A 59 -3.39 -9.09 -10.97
C ASN A 59 -2.94 -7.73 -11.56
N GLY A 60 -1.75 -7.25 -11.18
CA GLY A 60 -1.19 -5.99 -11.66
C GLY A 60 -1.69 -4.73 -10.93
N LEU A 61 -2.63 -4.86 -10.00
CA LEU A 61 -2.99 -3.80 -9.07
C LEU A 61 -2.13 -3.87 -7.80
N VAL A 62 -1.77 -2.71 -7.27
CA VAL A 62 -0.95 -2.54 -6.08
C VAL A 62 -1.69 -1.62 -5.12
N CYS A 63 -1.79 -2.01 -3.87
CA CYS A 63 -2.29 -1.14 -2.80
C CYS A 63 -1.11 -0.51 -2.08
N ILE A 64 -1.09 0.82 -2.04
CA ILE A 64 -0.08 1.62 -1.34
C ILE A 64 -0.76 2.59 -0.38
N SER A 65 -0.09 2.92 0.70
CA SER A 65 -0.49 3.94 1.68
C SER A 65 0.75 4.39 2.46
N ASP A 66 0.58 5.30 3.41
CA ASP A 66 1.68 5.78 4.25
C ASP A 66 2.39 4.61 4.94
N GLU A 67 3.70 4.71 5.11
CA GLU A 67 4.50 3.72 5.84
C GLU A 67 4.01 3.55 7.29
N ILE A 68 3.72 4.68 7.94
CA ILE A 68 3.07 4.74 9.25
C ILE A 68 1.57 4.90 9.02
N LEU A 69 0.88 3.77 8.93
CA LEU A 69 -0.54 3.74 8.63
C LEU A 69 -1.40 4.26 9.79
N ASN A 70 -2.19 5.29 9.51
CA ASN A 70 -3.23 5.81 10.39
C ASN A 70 -4.62 5.56 9.80
N PHE A 71 -5.68 5.82 10.57
CA PHE A 71 -7.06 5.70 10.08
C PHE A 71 -7.33 6.62 8.89
N ASP A 72 -6.78 7.83 8.96
CA ASP A 72 -6.94 8.89 7.97
C ASP A 72 -5.89 8.82 6.85
N SER A 73 -4.96 7.86 6.89
CA SER A 73 -3.95 7.70 5.85
C SER A 73 -4.62 7.41 4.51
N PRO A 74 -4.25 8.13 3.44
CA PRO A 74 -4.82 7.91 2.12
C PRO A 74 -4.40 6.53 1.62
N ILE A 75 -5.37 5.79 1.08
CA ILE A 75 -5.13 4.49 0.44
C ILE A 75 -5.17 4.71 -1.06
N HIS A 76 -4.22 4.16 -1.80
CA HIS A 76 -4.22 4.20 -3.25
C HIS A 76 -4.16 2.79 -3.83
N ILE A 77 -5.09 2.49 -4.73
CA ILE A 77 -5.07 1.29 -5.55
C ILE A 77 -4.54 1.71 -6.92
N TRP A 78 -3.32 1.32 -7.21
CA TRP A 78 -2.54 1.76 -8.36
C TRP A 78 -2.35 0.63 -9.36
N ASN A 79 -2.50 0.95 -10.65
CA ASN A 79 -2.05 0.13 -11.77
C ASN A 79 -0.78 0.76 -12.37
N PRO A 80 0.41 0.18 -12.08
CA PRO A 80 1.68 0.71 -12.57
C PRO A 80 1.82 0.69 -14.09
N SER A 81 1.20 -0.27 -14.78
CA SER A 81 1.34 -0.45 -16.22
C SER A 81 0.67 0.65 -17.05
N ILE A 82 -0.31 1.34 -16.48
CA ILE A 82 -1.02 2.45 -17.14
C ILE A 82 -0.91 3.76 -16.37
N SER A 83 -0.08 3.81 -15.33
CA SER A 83 0.12 4.98 -14.47
C SER A 83 -1.17 5.60 -13.93
N LYS A 84 -2.18 4.77 -13.63
CA LYS A 84 -3.46 5.23 -13.05
C LYS A 84 -3.65 4.69 -11.65
N PHE A 85 -4.12 5.52 -10.75
CA PHE A 85 -4.52 5.11 -9.42
C PHE A 85 -5.95 5.54 -9.11
N ARG A 86 -6.54 4.87 -8.13
CA ARG A 86 -7.80 5.24 -7.51
C ARG A 86 -7.57 5.37 -6.01
N THR A 87 -8.10 6.43 -5.44
CA THR A 87 -8.13 6.62 -3.99
C THR A 87 -9.54 6.26 -3.51
N PRO A 88 -9.73 5.20 -2.71
CA PRO A 88 -11.01 4.92 -2.07
C PRO A 88 -11.49 6.14 -1.27
N PRO A 89 -12.82 6.35 -1.15
CA PRO A 89 -13.35 7.38 -0.27
C PRO A 89 -12.91 7.14 1.17
N MET A 90 -12.78 8.22 1.94
CA MET A 90 -12.53 8.14 3.38
C MET A 90 -13.67 7.38 4.07
N SER A 91 -13.36 6.52 5.03
CA SER A 91 -14.40 5.88 5.84
C SER A 91 -14.98 6.92 6.80
N THR A 92 -16.26 7.22 6.66
CA THR A 92 -16.96 8.30 7.39
C THR A 92 -17.55 7.85 8.73
N ASN A 93 -17.40 6.58 9.11
CA ASN A 93 -18.23 5.96 10.14
C ASN A 93 -17.55 5.68 11.49
N ILE A 94 -16.41 6.32 11.80
CA ILE A 94 -15.70 5.97 13.03
C ILE A 94 -15.28 7.18 13.85
N ASN A 95 -16.01 7.44 14.94
CA ASN A 95 -15.64 8.38 16.00
C ASN A 95 -14.59 7.81 16.99
N LEU A 96 -13.93 6.70 16.65
CA LEU A 96 -12.99 6.02 17.53
C LEU A 96 -11.56 6.40 17.15
N LYS A 97 -10.75 6.72 18.17
CA LYS A 97 -9.30 6.85 18.00
C LYS A 97 -8.69 5.45 17.99
N PHE A 98 -8.08 5.09 16.88
CA PHE A 98 -7.35 3.84 16.73
C PHE A 98 -5.87 4.04 17.05
N ALA A 99 -5.30 3.05 17.72
CA ALA A 99 -3.89 3.01 18.11
C ALA A 99 -3.05 2.24 17.09
N TYR A 100 -3.69 1.28 16.41
CA TYR A 100 -3.04 0.42 15.43
C TYR A 100 -3.97 0.19 14.26
N VAL A 101 -3.43 0.32 13.04
CA VAL A 101 -4.13 0.04 11.80
C VAL A 101 -3.27 -0.92 10.98
N ALA A 102 -3.88 -1.99 10.51
CA ALA A 102 -3.32 -2.89 9.51
C ALA A 102 -4.18 -2.84 8.25
N LEU A 103 -3.54 -2.91 7.09
CA LEU A 103 -4.20 -2.90 5.79
C LEU A 103 -3.69 -4.08 4.97
N GLN A 104 -4.60 -4.75 4.25
CA GLN A 104 -4.23 -5.78 3.28
C GLN A 104 -5.11 -5.65 2.04
N PHE A 105 -4.53 -5.86 0.87
CA PHE A 105 -5.25 -5.84 -0.41
C PHE A 105 -5.15 -7.17 -1.15
N GLY A 106 -6.22 -7.54 -1.86
CA GLY A 106 -6.24 -8.72 -2.72
C GLY A 106 -7.50 -8.85 -3.56
N PHE A 107 -7.50 -9.80 -4.49
CA PHE A 107 -8.68 -10.19 -5.26
C PHE A 107 -9.45 -11.29 -4.53
N TYR A 108 -10.78 -11.14 -4.43
CA TYR A 108 -11.67 -12.15 -3.89
C TYR A 108 -12.50 -12.80 -5.02
N PRO A 109 -12.15 -14.03 -5.43
CA PRO A 109 -12.80 -14.70 -6.56
C PRO A 109 -14.29 -14.93 -6.37
N GLY A 110 -14.75 -15.13 -5.13
CA GLY A 110 -16.14 -15.49 -4.82
C GLY A 110 -17.18 -14.45 -5.25
N VAL A 111 -16.79 -13.17 -5.36
CA VAL A 111 -17.65 -12.10 -5.89
C VAL A 111 -16.98 -11.30 -7.01
N ASN A 112 -15.91 -11.84 -7.58
CA ASN A 112 -15.13 -11.23 -8.66
C ASN A 112 -14.77 -9.76 -8.38
N ASP A 113 -14.20 -9.49 -7.20
CA ASP A 113 -13.98 -8.12 -6.72
C ASP A 113 -12.64 -7.99 -6.01
N TYR A 114 -12.02 -6.82 -6.14
CA TYR A 114 -10.83 -6.48 -5.36
C TYR A 114 -11.25 -5.86 -4.05
N LYS A 115 -10.57 -6.27 -2.97
CA LYS A 115 -10.90 -5.85 -1.62
C LYS A 115 -9.67 -5.32 -0.91
N ALA A 116 -9.86 -4.24 -0.17
CA ALA A 116 -8.91 -3.80 0.83
C ALA A 116 -9.53 -4.04 2.20
N VAL A 117 -8.85 -4.77 3.07
CA VAL A 117 -9.28 -5.09 4.42
C VAL A 117 -8.46 -4.22 5.37
N ARG A 118 -9.15 -3.40 6.15
CA ARG A 118 -8.54 -2.58 7.19
C ARG A 118 -8.96 -3.09 8.56
N MET A 119 -7.98 -3.51 9.35
CA MET A 119 -8.17 -3.94 10.74
C MET A 119 -7.66 -2.83 11.65
N MET A 120 -8.45 -2.46 12.64
CA MET A 120 -8.18 -1.32 13.50
C MET A 120 -8.36 -1.72 14.96
N ARG A 121 -7.39 -1.39 15.80
CA ARG A 121 -7.44 -1.66 17.24
C ARG A 121 -7.38 -0.35 18.01
N THR A 122 -8.30 -0.18 18.96
CA THR A 122 -8.29 0.94 19.89
C THR A 122 -7.31 0.70 21.05
N ASN A 123 -6.96 1.75 21.81
CA ASN A 123 -6.19 1.62 23.04
C ASN A 123 -6.86 0.76 24.14
N LYS A 124 -8.17 0.48 23.99
CA LYS A 124 -8.95 -0.37 24.91
C LYS A 124 -9.15 -1.79 24.36
N ASP A 125 -8.34 -2.18 23.38
CA ASP A 125 -8.37 -3.49 22.73
C ASP A 125 -9.65 -3.85 21.97
N ALA A 126 -10.55 -2.88 21.76
CA ALA A 126 -11.66 -3.07 20.83
C ALA A 126 -11.11 -3.18 19.40
N LEU A 127 -11.50 -4.24 18.70
CA LEU A 127 -11.15 -4.52 17.30
C LEU A 127 -12.31 -4.11 16.40
N ALA A 128 -11.99 -3.45 15.30
CA ALA A 128 -12.90 -3.16 14.21
C ALA A 128 -12.28 -3.63 12.89
N VAL A 129 -13.09 -4.20 12.01
CA VAL A 129 -12.67 -4.60 10.66
C VAL A 129 -13.61 -3.95 9.67
N GLU A 130 -13.04 -3.33 8.64
CA GLU A 130 -13.80 -2.88 7.49
C GLU A 130 -13.18 -3.36 6.19
N VAL A 131 -14.04 -3.54 5.21
CA VAL A 131 -13.69 -4.05 3.90
C VAL A 131 -14.16 -3.06 2.85
N TYR A 132 -13.21 -2.51 2.11
CA TYR A 132 -13.47 -1.78 0.88
C TYR A 132 -13.73 -2.78 -0.25
N SER A 133 -14.75 -2.49 -1.05
CA SER A 133 -14.99 -3.16 -2.33
C SER A 133 -14.68 -2.19 -3.46
N LEU A 134 -13.78 -2.59 -4.38
CA LEU A 134 -13.47 -1.79 -5.55
C LEU A 134 -14.67 -1.69 -6.50
N GLY A 135 -15.44 -2.77 -6.62
CA GLY A 135 -16.64 -2.86 -7.45
C GLY A 135 -17.78 -1.94 -6.99
N THR A 136 -18.01 -1.80 -5.68
CA THR A 136 -19.05 -0.91 -5.15
C THR A 136 -18.55 0.45 -4.70
N ASP A 137 -17.23 0.66 -4.72
CA ASP A 137 -16.56 1.88 -4.27
C ASP A 137 -16.94 2.32 -2.85
N SER A 138 -17.04 1.37 -1.94
CA SER A 138 -17.56 1.64 -0.60
C SER A 138 -16.87 0.78 0.45
N TRP A 139 -16.68 1.36 1.63
CA TRP A 139 -16.30 0.64 2.85
C TRP A 139 -17.52 0.03 3.52
N LYS A 140 -17.36 -1.17 4.07
CA LYS A 140 -18.35 -1.82 4.93
C LYS A 140 -17.67 -2.34 6.19
N MET A 141 -18.20 -1.97 7.35
CA MET A 141 -17.82 -2.57 8.63
C MET A 141 -18.30 -4.02 8.66
N ILE A 142 -17.47 -4.90 9.22
CA ILE A 142 -17.81 -6.30 9.45
C ILE A 142 -17.99 -6.49 10.95
N GLU A 143 -19.17 -6.98 11.34
CA GLU A 143 -19.46 -7.39 12.71
C GLU A 143 -18.98 -8.84 12.92
N ALA A 144 -18.52 -9.13 14.14
CA ALA A 144 -18.12 -10.48 14.54
C ALA A 144 -19.34 -11.34 14.91
#